data_AF-A0A238GW63-F1
#
_entry.id   AF-A0A238GW63-F1
#
_cell.length_a   1.000
_cell.length_b   1.000
_cell.length_c   1.000
_cell.angle_alpha   90.00
_cell.angle_beta   90.00
_cell.angle_gamma   90.00
#
_symmetry.space_group_name_H-M   'P 1'
#
loop_
_entity.id
_entity.type
_entity.pdbx_description
1 polymer ?
#
loop_
_entity_poly.entity_id
_entity_poly.type
_entity_poly.pdbx_seq_one_letter_code
_entity_poly.pdbx_strand_id
1 'polypeptide(L)'
;MAKVDVELKKLYQILVDAEYFYQVPDYQRPYVWDKDHLGALIDDLVGSYTNNREDDYFCGSIVIAENPKDKRWDVVDGQQRLTSFIILACTILRLYKHRLGQKSKDFIEGSIYDKYDKEKERLKFLTAQNYNSIFENTVLNDLEFEDNIKKSEWNKKFDENTYLRNAYYFRELLNESMENGSISDMDDFVEWFYEHIALTRIICFEQDSAMQIFQVLNDRGQPLSPIDILKSSLMQEIKQDSEKRKDFITTWDKLVEACKSIEGIDIVLEDFFNMYLEYADPSSSKKRADKGLKKVFKDSKKDACEFIYDVSAFMKSYTDLLKKPDRYIYLLRYLPSRFWASILTTALYVKYPDFEL
;
A
#
# COMPACT_ATOMS: atom_id res chain seq x y z
N MET A 1 -14.93 -26.16 -1.49
CA MET A 1 -14.71 -25.26 -2.64
C MET A 1 -14.80 -23.86 -2.09
N ALA A 2 -13.77 -23.04 -2.25
CA ALA A 2 -13.85 -21.61 -1.94
C ALA A 2 -15.09 -21.05 -2.64
N LYS A 3 -16.04 -20.48 -1.89
CA LYS A 3 -17.12 -19.69 -2.50
C LYS A 3 -16.48 -18.41 -2.99
N VAL A 4 -16.40 -18.27 -4.31
CA VAL A 4 -15.82 -17.10 -4.98
C VAL A 4 -16.79 -16.69 -6.06
N ASP A 5 -17.23 -15.44 -6.00
CA ASP A 5 -18.05 -14.84 -7.04
C ASP A 5 -17.22 -13.83 -7.83
N VAL A 6 -17.39 -13.81 -9.15
CA VAL A 6 -16.63 -12.93 -10.04
C VAL A 6 -17.61 -12.16 -10.90
N GLU A 7 -17.51 -10.84 -10.84
CA GLU A 7 -18.43 -9.94 -11.55
C GLU A 7 -17.65 -8.87 -12.32
N LEU A 8 -18.06 -8.60 -13.56
CA LEU A 8 -17.60 -7.40 -14.28
C LEU A 8 -18.53 -6.23 -13.92
N LYS A 9 -17.97 -5.15 -13.40
CA LYS A 9 -18.72 -4.00 -12.88
C LYS A 9 -18.15 -2.68 -13.37
N LYS A 10 -19.03 -1.71 -13.59
CA LYS A 10 -18.64 -0.32 -13.86
C LYS A 10 -18.12 0.35 -12.59
N LEU A 11 -17.34 1.41 -12.72
CA LEU A 11 -16.76 2.10 -11.58
C LEU A 11 -17.83 2.63 -10.61
N TYR A 12 -18.97 3.15 -11.11
CA TYR A 12 -20.07 3.55 -10.21
C TYR A 12 -20.63 2.36 -9.40
N GLN A 13 -20.67 1.16 -9.97
CA GLN A 13 -21.12 -0.05 -9.26
C GLN A 13 -20.08 -0.55 -8.26
N ILE A 14 -18.81 -0.17 -8.43
CA ILE A 14 -17.76 -0.45 -7.47
C ILE A 14 -17.78 0.57 -6.33
N LEU A 15 -17.80 1.87 -6.63
CA LEU A 15 -17.58 2.92 -5.63
C LEU A 15 -18.85 3.54 -5.06
N VAL A 16 -20.00 3.46 -5.74
CA VAL A 16 -21.24 4.16 -5.33
C VAL A 16 -22.31 3.21 -4.79
N ASP A 17 -22.18 1.90 -5.05
CA ASP A 17 -23.12 0.88 -4.61
C ASP A 17 -23.29 0.83 -3.08
N ALA A 18 -24.53 0.97 -2.60
CA ALA A 18 -24.85 1.05 -1.16
C ALA A 18 -24.59 -0.26 -0.40
N GLU A 19 -24.40 -1.39 -1.08
CA GLU A 19 -24.07 -2.67 -0.42
C GLU A 19 -22.57 -2.85 -0.18
N TYR A 20 -21.72 -2.08 -0.87
CA TYR A 20 -20.27 -2.29 -0.87
C TYR A 20 -19.53 -1.12 -0.25
N PHE A 21 -19.12 -1.32 1.00
CA PHE A 21 -18.18 -0.46 1.71
C PHE A 21 -16.88 -1.21 1.89
N TYR A 22 -15.76 -0.52 1.71
CA TYR A 22 -14.45 -1.14 1.69
C TYR A 22 -13.62 -0.71 2.89
N GLN A 23 -12.66 -1.56 3.24
CA GLN A 23 -11.56 -1.19 4.12
C GLN A 23 -10.27 -1.83 3.64
N VAL A 24 -9.16 -1.09 3.76
CA VAL A 24 -7.82 -1.60 3.57
C VAL A 24 -7.34 -2.20 4.90
N PRO A 25 -7.14 -3.51 4.99
CA PRO A 25 -6.73 -4.16 6.22
C PRO A 25 -5.25 -3.92 6.56
N ASP A 26 -4.90 -4.10 7.83
CA ASP A 26 -3.57 -3.85 8.42
C ASP A 26 -2.41 -4.67 7.83
N TYR A 27 -2.71 -5.83 7.25
CA TYR A 27 -1.74 -6.69 6.57
C TYR A 27 -1.36 -6.19 5.17
N GLN A 28 -2.09 -5.23 4.60
CA GLN A 28 -1.74 -4.62 3.33
C GLN A 28 -0.61 -3.60 3.46
N ARG A 29 0.12 -3.40 2.37
CA ARG A 29 1.13 -2.33 2.29
C ARG A 29 0.44 -0.95 2.24
N PRO A 30 1.05 0.11 2.81
CA PRO A 30 0.54 1.48 2.66
C PRO A 30 0.38 1.91 1.19
N TYR A 31 -0.32 3.02 0.96
CA TYR A 31 -0.40 3.63 -0.37
C TYR A 31 0.98 4.17 -0.80
N VAL A 32 1.47 3.72 -1.95
CA VAL A 32 2.83 3.97 -2.45
C VAL A 32 2.89 4.43 -3.91
N TRP A 33 1.76 4.52 -4.60
CA TRP A 33 1.76 5.09 -5.96
C TRP A 33 2.37 6.49 -5.96
N ASP A 34 3.09 6.80 -7.02
CA ASP A 34 3.78 8.07 -7.23
C ASP A 34 3.37 8.68 -8.57
N LYS A 35 3.99 9.81 -8.93
CA LYS A 35 3.71 10.53 -10.17
C LYS A 35 3.74 9.66 -11.43
N ASP A 36 4.57 8.62 -11.50
CA ASP A 36 4.74 7.82 -12.72
C ASP A 36 3.56 6.85 -12.84
N HIS A 37 3.13 6.26 -11.71
CA HIS A 37 1.92 5.44 -11.66
C HIS A 37 0.64 6.26 -11.96
N LEU A 38 0.56 7.48 -11.42
CA LEU A 38 -0.60 8.36 -11.65
C LEU A 38 -0.62 8.91 -13.07
N GLY A 39 0.55 9.23 -13.63
CA GLY A 39 0.71 9.64 -15.02
C GLY A 39 0.20 8.55 -15.95
N ALA A 40 0.68 7.32 -15.79
CA ALA A 40 0.21 6.17 -16.56
C ALA A 40 -1.32 5.95 -16.42
N LEU A 41 -1.86 6.09 -15.20
CA LEU A 41 -3.31 5.99 -14.99
C LEU A 41 -4.07 7.07 -15.77
N ILE A 42 -3.65 8.35 -15.69
CA ILE A 42 -4.33 9.44 -16.39
C ILE A 42 -4.17 9.30 -17.90
N ASP A 43 -2.99 8.94 -18.39
CA ASP A 43 -2.73 8.71 -19.82
C ASP A 43 -3.66 7.63 -20.38
N ASP A 44 -3.84 6.52 -19.65
CA ASP A 44 -4.78 5.45 -20.02
C ASP A 44 -6.24 5.93 -20.03
N LEU A 45 -6.67 6.62 -18.95
CA LEU A 45 -8.05 7.10 -18.80
C LEU A 45 -8.39 8.14 -19.88
N VAL A 46 -7.55 9.15 -20.04
CA VAL A 46 -7.73 10.20 -21.05
C VAL A 46 -7.58 9.62 -22.45
N GLY A 47 -6.61 8.74 -22.68
CA GLY A 47 -6.43 8.06 -23.95
C GLY A 47 -7.67 7.26 -24.36
N SER A 48 -8.30 6.55 -23.43
CA SER A 48 -9.54 5.82 -23.71
C SER A 48 -10.74 6.76 -23.88
N TYR A 49 -10.84 7.83 -23.10
CA TYR A 49 -11.89 8.85 -23.24
C TYR A 49 -11.84 9.54 -24.60
N THR A 50 -10.65 9.89 -25.08
CA THR A 50 -10.47 10.60 -26.36
C THR A 50 -10.64 9.68 -27.57
N ASN A 51 -10.12 8.45 -27.52
CA ASN A 51 -10.05 7.59 -28.71
C ASN A 51 -11.16 6.53 -28.79
N ASN A 52 -11.64 6.01 -27.66
CA ASN A 52 -12.56 4.86 -27.60
C ASN A 52 -13.70 5.13 -26.60
N ARG A 53 -14.31 6.30 -26.70
CA ARG A 53 -15.27 6.82 -25.72
C ARG A 53 -16.47 5.91 -25.46
N GLU A 54 -16.96 5.25 -26.49
CA GLU A 54 -18.13 4.35 -26.42
C GLU A 54 -17.78 2.96 -25.85
N ASP A 55 -16.51 2.59 -25.86
CA ASP A 55 -16.05 1.29 -25.39
C ASP A 55 -15.75 1.30 -23.89
N ASP A 56 -15.85 0.12 -23.28
CA ASP A 56 -15.49 -0.08 -21.89
C ASP A 56 -13.97 -0.19 -21.74
N TYR A 57 -13.38 0.68 -20.92
CA TYR A 57 -11.97 0.55 -20.54
C TYR A 57 -11.82 -0.43 -19.38
N PHE A 58 -11.16 -1.55 -19.63
CA PHE A 58 -10.88 -2.54 -18.58
C PHE A 58 -9.72 -2.09 -17.68
N CYS A 59 -10.04 -1.67 -16.45
CA CYS A 59 -9.06 -1.20 -15.47
C CYS A 59 -8.71 -2.27 -14.42
N GLY A 60 -8.53 -3.51 -14.88
CA GLY A 60 -8.07 -4.63 -14.05
C GLY A 60 -9.12 -5.18 -13.09
N SER A 61 -8.65 -5.78 -11.99
CA SER A 61 -9.50 -6.40 -10.97
C SER A 61 -9.33 -5.77 -9.60
N ILE A 62 -10.35 -5.97 -8.75
CA ILE A 62 -10.27 -5.81 -7.31
C ILE A 62 -10.64 -7.15 -6.66
N VAL A 63 -9.92 -7.53 -5.61
CA VAL A 63 -10.23 -8.71 -4.81
C VAL A 63 -10.67 -8.24 -3.44
N ILE A 64 -11.86 -8.67 -3.03
CA ILE A 64 -12.44 -8.31 -1.75
C ILE A 64 -12.78 -9.56 -0.94
N ALA A 65 -12.61 -9.47 0.37
CA ALA A 65 -12.97 -10.53 1.30
C ALA A 65 -14.03 -10.04 2.30
N GLU A 66 -14.99 -10.89 2.63
CA GLU A 66 -15.96 -10.59 3.67
C GLU A 66 -15.24 -10.44 5.01
N ASN A 67 -15.46 -9.32 5.71
CA ASN A 67 -14.95 -9.16 7.07
C ASN A 67 -15.99 -9.68 8.08
N PRO A 68 -15.65 -10.64 8.95
CA PRO A 68 -16.62 -11.16 9.92
C PRO A 68 -16.89 -10.21 11.10
N LYS A 69 -16.06 -9.17 11.29
CA LYS A 69 -16.12 -8.23 12.42
C LYS A 69 -16.73 -6.87 12.07
N ASP A 70 -16.68 -6.48 10.80
CA ASP A 70 -17.27 -5.24 10.26
C ASP A 70 -18.12 -5.60 9.03
N LYS A 71 -19.18 -4.85 8.74
CA LYS A 71 -19.99 -5.03 7.52
C LYS A 71 -19.28 -4.54 6.25
N ARG A 72 -18.00 -4.15 6.35
CA ARG A 72 -17.14 -3.74 5.25
C ARG A 72 -16.43 -4.93 4.63
N TRP A 73 -16.05 -4.77 3.37
CA TRP A 73 -15.24 -5.71 2.63
C TRP A 73 -13.76 -5.35 2.74
N ASP A 74 -12.93 -6.32 3.13
CA ASP A 74 -11.48 -6.18 3.14
C ASP A 74 -10.96 -6.15 1.70
N VAL A 75 -10.28 -5.08 1.31
CA VAL A 75 -9.61 -4.99 0.00
C VAL A 75 -8.30 -5.77 0.06
N VAL A 76 -8.29 -6.95 -0.55
CA VAL A 76 -7.12 -7.84 -0.61
C VAL A 76 -6.25 -7.49 -1.81
N ASP A 77 -6.84 -7.05 -2.93
CA ASP A 77 -6.12 -6.58 -4.11
C ASP A 77 -6.79 -5.35 -4.73
N GLY A 78 -6.01 -4.51 -5.40
CA GLY A 78 -6.50 -3.29 -6.04
C GLY A 78 -6.59 -2.07 -5.13
N GLN A 79 -6.09 -2.17 -3.89
CA GLN A 79 -6.12 -1.07 -2.91
C GLN A 79 -5.48 0.23 -3.40
N GLN A 80 -4.37 0.16 -4.13
CA GLN A 80 -3.66 1.34 -4.64
C GLN A 80 -4.53 2.07 -5.65
N ARG A 81 -5.11 1.32 -6.61
CA ARG A 81 -5.99 1.84 -7.65
C ARG A 81 -7.27 2.45 -7.08
N LEU A 82 -7.95 1.74 -6.17
CA LEU A 82 -9.15 2.26 -5.52
C LEU A 82 -8.87 3.55 -4.76
N THR A 83 -7.76 3.61 -4.03
CA THR A 83 -7.33 4.83 -3.33
C THR A 83 -7.07 5.96 -4.33
N SER A 84 -6.36 5.70 -5.43
CA SER A 84 -6.11 6.70 -6.48
C SER A 84 -7.38 7.22 -7.15
N PHE A 85 -8.38 6.36 -7.39
CA PHE A 85 -9.67 6.79 -7.92
C PHE A 85 -10.42 7.73 -6.97
N ILE A 86 -10.38 7.47 -5.66
CA ILE A 86 -11.00 8.36 -4.68
C ILE A 86 -10.25 9.70 -4.60
N ILE A 87 -8.91 9.68 -4.58
CA ILE A 87 -8.12 10.93 -4.62
C ILE A 87 -8.42 11.73 -5.89
N LEU A 88 -8.52 11.06 -7.05
CA LEU A 88 -8.88 11.68 -8.32
C LEU A 88 -10.28 12.32 -8.24
N ALA A 89 -11.27 11.59 -7.72
CA ALA A 89 -12.63 12.08 -7.53
C ALA A 89 -12.67 13.32 -6.62
N CYS A 90 -12.01 13.28 -5.45
CA CYS A 90 -11.88 14.43 -4.55
C CYS A 90 -11.19 15.62 -5.23
N THR A 91 -10.14 15.37 -6.01
CA THR A 91 -9.40 16.40 -6.74
C THR A 91 -10.28 17.07 -7.79
N ILE A 92 -11.03 16.29 -8.58
CA ILE A 92 -11.98 16.80 -9.56
C ILE A 92 -13.07 17.62 -8.87
N LEU A 93 -13.63 17.11 -7.77
CA LEU A 93 -14.65 17.83 -7.00
C LEU A 93 -14.11 19.17 -6.49
N ARG A 94 -12.88 19.21 -5.96
CA ARG A 94 -12.27 20.45 -5.46
C ARG A 94 -12.02 21.48 -6.57
N LEU A 95 -11.51 21.05 -7.72
CA LEU A 95 -11.10 21.94 -8.81
C LEU A 95 -12.27 22.40 -9.69
N TYR A 96 -13.24 21.52 -9.95
CA TYR A 96 -14.23 21.71 -11.00
C TYR A 96 -15.67 21.67 -10.51
N LYS A 97 -15.95 21.73 -9.19
CA LYS A 97 -17.31 21.67 -8.61
C LYS A 97 -18.37 22.48 -9.36
N HIS A 98 -18.02 23.69 -9.80
CA HIS A 98 -18.94 24.61 -10.48
C HIS A 98 -19.20 24.25 -11.94
N ARG A 99 -18.35 23.43 -12.56
CA ARG A 99 -18.49 22.93 -13.94
C ARG A 99 -19.22 21.59 -14.02
N LEU A 100 -19.35 20.87 -12.91
CA LEU A 100 -20.01 19.57 -12.85
C LEU A 100 -21.54 19.70 -12.76
N GLY A 101 -22.24 18.90 -13.54
CA GLY A 101 -23.66 18.60 -13.43
C GLY A 101 -23.98 17.83 -12.15
N GLN A 102 -25.29 17.67 -11.88
CA GLN A 102 -25.73 17.02 -10.65
C GLN A 102 -25.37 15.53 -10.63
N LYS A 103 -25.44 14.84 -11.77
CA LYS A 103 -25.12 13.41 -11.89
C LYS A 103 -23.65 13.13 -11.54
N SER A 104 -22.72 13.89 -12.11
CA SER A 104 -21.29 13.81 -11.80
C SER A 104 -20.98 14.11 -10.33
N LYS A 105 -21.65 15.10 -9.75
CA LYS A 105 -21.54 15.40 -8.30
C LYS A 105 -22.02 14.22 -7.47
N ASP A 106 -23.17 13.63 -7.80
CA ASP A 106 -23.72 12.48 -7.09
C ASP A 106 -22.80 11.26 -7.18
N PHE A 107 -22.17 11.01 -8.35
CA PHE A 107 -21.17 9.95 -8.49
C PHE A 107 -19.95 10.18 -7.60
N ILE A 108 -19.38 11.38 -7.63
CA ILE A 108 -18.19 11.68 -6.82
C ILE A 108 -18.53 11.63 -5.33
N GLU A 109 -19.60 12.30 -4.88
CA GLU A 109 -20.00 12.29 -3.46
C GLU A 109 -20.31 10.87 -2.98
N GLY A 110 -21.01 10.05 -3.78
CA GLY A 110 -21.32 8.65 -3.47
C GLY A 110 -20.11 7.71 -3.49
N SER A 111 -19.04 8.09 -4.20
CA SER A 111 -17.75 7.38 -4.21
C SER A 111 -16.93 7.63 -2.95
N ILE A 112 -17.25 8.69 -2.21
CA ILE A 112 -16.53 9.11 -1.00
C ILE A 112 -17.31 8.71 0.25
N TYR A 113 -18.63 8.93 0.27
CA TYR A 113 -19.50 8.71 1.43
C TYR A 113 -20.80 7.99 1.05
N ASP A 114 -21.50 7.45 2.05
CA ASP A 114 -22.88 7.01 1.88
C ASP A 114 -23.80 8.23 1.59
N LYS A 115 -24.79 8.02 0.72
CA LYS A 115 -25.73 9.06 0.30
C LYS A 115 -26.55 9.63 1.46
N TYR A 116 -26.85 8.81 2.46
CA TYR A 116 -27.70 9.16 3.60
C TYR A 116 -26.91 9.32 4.91
N ASP A 117 -25.66 8.84 4.96
CA ASP A 117 -24.79 8.91 6.13
C ASP A 117 -23.37 9.36 5.76
N LYS A 118 -23.09 10.66 5.91
CA LYS A 118 -21.78 11.23 5.59
C LYS A 118 -20.66 10.79 6.53
N GLU A 119 -20.98 10.19 7.68
CA GLU A 119 -19.97 9.60 8.57
C GLU A 119 -19.51 8.22 8.05
N LYS A 120 -20.25 7.65 7.10
CA LYS A 120 -19.96 6.34 6.52
C LYS A 120 -19.15 6.49 5.23
N GLU A 121 -17.85 6.62 5.41
CA GLU A 121 -16.85 6.68 4.32
C GLU A 121 -16.87 5.42 3.45
N ARG A 122 -16.68 5.55 2.14
CA ARG A 122 -16.65 4.42 1.20
C ARG A 122 -15.45 3.50 1.40
N LEU A 123 -14.28 4.07 1.70
CA LEU A 123 -13.02 3.37 1.92
C LEU A 123 -12.40 3.83 3.25
N LYS A 124 -12.07 2.87 4.11
CA LYS A 124 -11.33 3.10 5.37
C LYS A 124 -9.99 2.42 5.37
N PHE A 125 -9.04 2.90 6.16
CA PHE A 125 -7.74 2.25 6.35
C PHE A 125 -7.64 1.74 7.79
N LEU A 126 -7.47 0.42 7.97
CA LEU A 126 -7.21 -0.19 9.28
C LEU A 126 -5.73 -0.13 9.69
N THR A 127 -4.84 0.28 8.78
CA THR A 127 -3.42 0.52 9.08
C THR A 127 -3.24 1.61 10.14
N ALA A 128 -2.03 1.69 10.75
CA ALA A 128 -1.69 2.57 11.87
C ALA A 128 -2.45 3.91 11.86
N GLN A 129 -3.01 4.32 13.01
CA GLN A 129 -3.96 5.44 13.19
C GLN A 129 -3.63 6.72 12.38
N ASN A 130 -2.35 6.95 12.06
CA ASN A 130 -1.91 8.05 11.22
C ASN A 130 -2.43 7.98 9.78
N TYR A 131 -2.48 6.82 9.11
CA TYR A 131 -2.83 6.76 7.69
C TYR A 131 -4.29 7.12 7.41
N ASN A 132 -5.23 6.55 8.18
CA ASN A 132 -6.65 6.89 8.03
C ASN A 132 -6.87 8.37 8.35
N SER A 133 -6.30 8.86 9.46
CA SER A 133 -6.44 10.26 9.89
C SER A 133 -5.83 11.22 8.87
N ILE A 134 -4.68 10.90 8.27
CA ILE A 134 -4.07 11.74 7.23
C ILE A 134 -4.98 11.74 5.99
N PHE A 135 -5.45 10.58 5.53
CA PHE A 135 -6.31 10.51 4.34
C PHE A 135 -7.62 11.26 4.54
N GLU A 136 -8.31 11.00 5.65
CA GLU A 136 -9.56 11.66 6.02
C GLU A 136 -9.39 13.18 6.11
N ASN A 137 -8.42 13.66 6.90
CA ASN A 137 -8.22 15.09 7.10
C ASN A 137 -7.75 15.81 5.83
N THR A 138 -6.91 15.19 4.99
CA THR A 138 -6.27 15.90 3.86
C THR A 138 -6.91 15.68 2.51
N VAL A 139 -7.61 14.56 2.29
CA VAL A 139 -8.26 14.26 1.00
C VAL A 139 -9.77 14.35 1.11
N LEU A 140 -10.36 13.86 2.20
CA LEU A 140 -11.82 13.76 2.31
C LEU A 140 -12.45 15.05 2.87
N ASN A 141 -11.84 15.64 3.90
CA ASN A 141 -12.41 16.77 4.63
C ASN A 141 -11.83 18.14 4.18
N ASP A 142 -10.52 18.24 4.00
CA ASP A 142 -9.83 19.52 3.79
C ASP A 142 -8.81 19.49 2.64
N LEU A 143 -9.24 19.00 1.47
CA LEU A 143 -8.37 19.02 0.29
C LEU A 143 -8.20 20.46 -0.20
N GLU A 144 -7.03 21.03 0.09
CA GLU A 144 -6.64 22.39 -0.31
C GLU A 144 -5.37 22.39 -1.15
N PHE A 145 -5.32 23.29 -2.14
CA PHE A 145 -4.17 23.49 -2.99
C PHE A 145 -3.59 24.89 -2.79
N GLU A 146 -2.30 24.96 -2.49
CA GLU A 146 -1.54 26.20 -2.44
C GLU A 146 -1.03 26.54 -3.85
N ASP A 147 -1.21 27.79 -4.30
CA ASP A 147 -0.85 28.20 -5.66
C ASP A 147 0.66 28.42 -5.89
N ASN A 148 1.45 28.57 -4.81
CA ASN A 148 2.86 29.00 -4.90
C ASN A 148 3.88 27.87 -4.73
N ILE A 149 3.47 26.59 -4.81
CA ILE A 149 4.41 25.47 -4.66
C ILE A 149 4.83 24.96 -6.03
N LYS A 150 6.13 24.92 -6.30
CA LYS A 150 6.66 24.37 -7.56
C LYS A 150 6.54 22.83 -7.58
N LYS A 151 6.25 22.26 -8.75
CA LYS A 151 6.20 20.79 -8.98
C LYS A 151 7.43 20.04 -8.47
N SER A 152 8.61 20.65 -8.56
CA SER A 152 9.88 20.09 -8.06
C SER A 152 9.94 19.98 -6.52
N GLU A 153 9.10 20.71 -5.79
CA GLU A 153 9.12 20.80 -4.34
C GLU A 153 8.12 19.84 -3.68
N TRP A 154 7.16 19.27 -4.40
CA TRP A 154 6.10 18.42 -3.81
C TRP A 154 6.64 17.17 -3.12
N ASN A 155 7.60 16.47 -3.74
CA ASN A 155 8.20 15.30 -3.12
C ASN A 155 8.87 15.62 -1.79
N LYS A 156 9.48 16.81 -1.67
CA LYS A 156 10.15 17.25 -0.45
C LYS A 156 9.17 17.82 0.58
N LYS A 157 8.19 18.61 0.14
CA LYS A 157 7.22 19.29 1.01
C LYS A 157 6.17 18.33 1.57
N PHE A 158 5.81 17.30 0.80
CA PHE A 158 4.76 16.33 1.14
C PHE A 158 5.30 14.90 1.27
N ASP A 159 6.57 14.75 1.68
CA ASP A 159 7.20 13.43 1.85
C ASP A 159 6.41 12.52 2.81
N GLU A 160 5.88 13.12 3.88
CA GLU A 160 5.08 12.42 4.90
C GLU A 160 3.59 12.26 4.53
N ASN A 161 3.10 12.97 3.51
CA ASN A 161 1.71 12.90 3.06
C ASN A 161 1.60 12.56 1.57
N THR A 162 1.76 11.27 1.27
CA THR A 162 1.66 10.74 -0.09
C THR A 162 0.28 11.00 -0.72
N TYR A 163 -0.80 11.03 0.07
CA TYR A 163 -2.15 11.27 -0.46
C TYR A 163 -2.30 12.69 -1.00
N LEU A 164 -1.93 13.70 -0.20
CA LEU A 164 -1.96 15.11 -0.62
C LEU A 164 -0.99 15.34 -1.78
N ARG A 165 0.23 14.80 -1.70
CA ARG A 165 1.20 14.86 -2.81
C ARG A 165 0.59 14.36 -4.12
N ASN A 166 -0.13 13.25 -4.07
CA ASN A 166 -0.75 12.64 -5.24
C ASN A 166 -1.96 13.44 -5.73
N ALA A 167 -2.70 14.12 -4.85
CA ALA A 167 -3.72 15.08 -5.26
C ALA A 167 -3.12 16.26 -6.03
N TYR A 168 -1.94 16.78 -5.63
CA TYR A 168 -1.22 17.81 -6.41
C TYR A 168 -0.80 17.29 -7.79
N TYR A 169 -0.33 16.04 -7.88
CA TYR A 169 -0.02 15.42 -9.16
C TYR A 169 -1.27 15.27 -10.05
N PHE A 170 -2.41 14.85 -9.49
CA PHE A 170 -3.66 14.81 -10.25
C PHE A 170 -4.14 16.19 -10.69
N ARG A 171 -4.01 17.23 -9.84
CA ARG A 171 -4.32 18.61 -10.23
C ARG A 171 -3.59 19.01 -11.50
N GLU A 172 -2.28 18.75 -11.58
CA GLU A 172 -1.52 19.06 -12.79
C GLU A 172 -1.95 18.25 -13.98
N LEU A 173 -2.06 16.92 -13.84
CA LEU A 173 -2.39 16.05 -14.95
C LEU A 173 -3.77 16.40 -15.54
N LEU A 174 -4.73 16.77 -14.69
CA LEU A 174 -6.06 17.25 -15.12
C LEU A 174 -5.97 18.62 -15.81
N ASN A 175 -5.20 19.57 -15.25
CA ASN A 175 -5.01 20.89 -15.87
C ASN A 175 -4.32 20.77 -17.24
N GLU A 176 -3.23 20.00 -17.32
CA GLU A 176 -2.51 19.71 -18.57
C GLU A 176 -3.46 19.08 -19.61
N SER A 177 -4.31 18.13 -19.19
CA SER A 177 -5.30 17.47 -20.06
C SER A 177 -6.44 18.38 -20.52
N MET A 178 -6.83 19.36 -19.70
CA MET A 178 -7.82 20.38 -20.08
C MET A 178 -7.20 21.42 -21.03
N GLU A 179 -5.98 21.87 -20.75
CA GLU A 179 -5.28 22.89 -21.55
C GLU A 179 -4.91 22.38 -22.94
N ASN A 180 -4.50 21.11 -23.05
CA ASN A 180 -4.20 20.48 -24.33
C ASN A 180 -5.45 20.01 -25.10
N GLY A 181 -6.64 20.13 -24.50
CA GLY A 181 -7.92 19.78 -25.09
C GLY A 181 -8.26 18.29 -25.12
N SER A 182 -7.46 17.42 -24.48
CA SER A 182 -7.75 15.98 -24.39
C SER A 182 -8.99 15.71 -23.54
N ILE A 183 -9.21 16.52 -22.50
CA ILE A 183 -10.48 16.62 -21.78
C ILE A 183 -11.15 17.92 -22.23
N SER A 184 -12.15 17.81 -23.12
CA SER A 184 -12.89 18.98 -23.60
C SER A 184 -13.89 19.52 -22.58
N ASP A 185 -14.51 18.62 -21.83
CA ASP A 185 -15.50 18.93 -20.81
C ASP A 185 -15.27 18.00 -19.60
N MET A 186 -15.10 18.61 -18.42
CA MET A 186 -14.81 17.86 -17.19
C MET A 186 -16.03 17.12 -16.66
N ASP A 187 -17.25 17.67 -16.84
CA ASP A 187 -18.48 16.99 -16.43
C ASP A 187 -18.67 15.71 -17.24
N ASP A 188 -18.48 15.84 -18.54
CA ASP A 188 -18.55 14.75 -19.49
C ASP A 188 -17.50 13.65 -19.24
N PHE A 189 -16.26 14.05 -18.91
CA PHE A 189 -15.21 13.12 -18.51
C PHE A 189 -15.55 12.38 -17.21
N VAL A 190 -16.17 13.06 -16.23
CA VAL A 190 -16.59 12.41 -14.98
C VAL A 190 -17.69 11.38 -15.24
N GLU A 191 -18.72 11.73 -16.03
CA GLU A 191 -19.75 10.75 -16.39
C GLU A 191 -19.15 9.53 -17.08
N TRP A 192 -18.26 9.76 -18.07
CA TRP A 192 -17.55 8.69 -18.75
C TRP A 192 -16.70 7.85 -17.78
N PHE A 193 -15.94 8.48 -16.88
CA PHE A 193 -15.08 7.81 -15.90
C PHE A 193 -15.86 6.85 -15.01
N TYR A 194 -17.08 7.22 -14.59
CA TYR A 194 -17.90 6.35 -13.76
C TYR A 194 -18.65 5.26 -14.57
N GLU A 195 -19.02 5.53 -15.81
CA GLU A 195 -19.90 4.67 -16.62
C GLU A 195 -19.15 3.72 -17.57
N HIS A 196 -17.96 4.09 -18.05
CA HIS A 196 -17.20 3.33 -19.05
C HIS A 196 -15.96 2.62 -18.49
N ILE A 197 -15.49 2.98 -17.30
CA ILE A 197 -14.44 2.22 -16.62
C ILE A 197 -15.04 0.94 -16.04
N ALA A 198 -14.52 -0.21 -16.45
CA ALA A 198 -14.94 -1.53 -16.01
C ALA A 198 -13.83 -2.24 -15.21
N LEU A 199 -14.20 -2.84 -14.07
CA LEU A 199 -13.32 -3.65 -13.24
C LEU A 199 -13.94 -5.02 -12.98
N THR A 200 -13.09 -6.04 -12.87
CA THR A 200 -13.53 -7.33 -12.33
C THR A 200 -13.51 -7.29 -10.80
N ARG A 201 -14.66 -7.44 -10.15
CA ARG A 201 -14.78 -7.61 -8.70
C ARG A 201 -14.80 -9.10 -8.38
N ILE A 202 -13.79 -9.55 -7.65
CA ILE A 202 -13.68 -10.93 -7.14
C ILE A 202 -14.05 -10.92 -5.66
N ILE A 203 -15.16 -11.53 -5.33
CA ILE A 203 -15.73 -11.59 -3.98
C ILE A 203 -15.36 -12.93 -3.35
N CYS A 204 -14.67 -12.88 -2.21
CA CYS A 204 -14.27 -14.04 -1.46
C CYS A 204 -14.99 -14.05 -0.10
N PHE A 205 -15.74 -15.11 0.18
CA PHE A 205 -16.42 -15.25 1.49
C PHE A 205 -15.50 -15.82 2.58
N GLU A 206 -14.26 -16.19 2.22
CA GLU A 206 -13.25 -16.68 3.14
C GLU A 206 -11.93 -15.94 2.90
N GLN A 207 -11.28 -15.47 3.98
CA GLN A 207 -10.04 -14.72 3.91
C GLN A 207 -8.89 -15.52 3.27
N ASP A 208 -8.76 -16.80 3.62
CA ASP A 208 -7.72 -17.69 3.05
C ASP A 208 -7.85 -17.82 1.53
N SER A 209 -9.09 -17.92 1.03
CA SER A 209 -9.38 -17.98 -0.40
C SER A 209 -8.98 -16.69 -1.12
N ALA A 210 -9.27 -15.54 -0.50
CA ALA A 210 -8.86 -14.25 -1.03
C ALA A 210 -7.34 -14.12 -1.12
N MET A 211 -6.61 -14.61 -0.12
CA MET A 211 -5.16 -14.57 -0.09
C MET A 211 -4.51 -15.51 -1.10
N GLN A 212 -5.09 -16.68 -1.35
CA GLN A 212 -4.66 -17.58 -2.42
C GLN A 212 -4.85 -16.93 -3.80
N ILE A 213 -6.03 -16.35 -4.05
CA ILE A 213 -6.32 -15.64 -5.30
C ILE A 213 -5.36 -14.47 -5.49
N PHE A 214 -5.12 -13.69 -4.44
CA PHE A 214 -4.18 -12.59 -4.43
C PHE A 214 -2.76 -13.01 -4.80
N GLN A 215 -2.27 -14.14 -4.26
CA GLN A 215 -0.96 -14.69 -4.62
C GLN A 215 -0.90 -15.05 -6.11
N VAL A 216 -1.94 -15.71 -6.63
CA VAL A 216 -2.01 -16.12 -8.05
C VAL A 216 -2.10 -14.93 -9.00
N LEU A 217 -2.84 -13.88 -8.64
CA LEU A 217 -2.99 -12.68 -9.46
C LEU A 217 -1.71 -11.83 -9.46
N ASN A 218 -1.05 -11.67 -8.30
CA ASN A 218 0.18 -10.89 -8.20
C ASN A 218 1.42 -11.60 -8.77
N ASP A 219 1.43 -12.94 -8.83
CA ASP A 219 2.48 -13.69 -9.52
C ASP A 219 2.55 -13.37 -11.04
N ARG A 220 1.58 -12.61 -11.59
CA ARG A 220 1.57 -12.13 -12.99
C ARG A 220 1.63 -10.60 -13.15
N GLY A 221 1.62 -9.81 -12.07
CA GLY A 221 1.62 -8.34 -12.05
C GLY A 221 2.85 -7.73 -11.37
N GLN A 222 2.77 -6.46 -10.91
CA GLN A 222 3.85 -5.85 -10.10
C GLN A 222 4.04 -6.70 -8.83
N PRO A 223 5.16 -7.43 -8.70
CA PRO A 223 5.26 -8.47 -7.70
C PRO A 223 5.25 -7.85 -6.30
N LEU A 224 4.46 -8.45 -5.39
CA LEU A 224 4.59 -8.17 -3.97
C LEU A 224 6.03 -8.41 -3.54
N SER A 225 6.58 -7.51 -2.72
CA SER A 225 7.86 -7.80 -2.10
C SER A 225 7.72 -9.11 -1.34
N PRO A 226 8.73 -10.01 -1.39
CA PRO A 226 8.76 -11.18 -0.52
C PRO A 226 8.40 -10.85 0.94
N ILE A 227 8.75 -9.66 1.41
CA ILE A 227 8.51 -9.25 2.78
C ILE A 227 7.03 -8.99 3.06
N ASP A 228 6.28 -8.46 2.10
CA ASP A 228 4.82 -8.30 2.21
C ASP A 228 4.10 -9.66 2.27
N ILE A 229 4.58 -10.63 1.47
CA ILE A 229 4.08 -12.02 1.50
C ILE A 229 4.39 -12.69 2.84
N LEU A 230 5.54 -12.40 3.44
CA LEU A 230 5.89 -12.87 4.77
C LEU A 230 4.99 -12.25 5.84
N LYS A 231 4.83 -10.92 5.86
CA LYS A 231 3.98 -10.18 6.81
C LYS A 231 2.57 -10.76 6.83
N SER A 232 1.94 -10.81 5.66
CA SER A 232 0.57 -11.27 5.49
C SER A 232 0.39 -12.74 5.88
N SER A 233 1.41 -13.59 5.68
CA SER A 233 1.40 -14.98 6.12
C SER A 233 1.56 -15.13 7.64
N LEU A 234 2.42 -14.34 8.28
CA LEU A 234 2.58 -14.37 9.73
C LEU A 234 1.32 -13.87 10.45
N MET A 235 0.67 -12.84 9.90
CA MET A 235 -0.57 -12.28 10.45
C MET A 235 -1.77 -13.25 10.36
N GLN A 236 -1.77 -14.17 9.39
CA GLN A 236 -2.78 -15.24 9.32
C GLN A 236 -2.63 -16.24 10.47
N GLU A 237 -1.39 -16.57 10.85
CA GLU A 237 -1.10 -17.51 11.95
C GLU A 237 -1.52 -16.93 13.31
N ILE A 238 -1.59 -15.60 13.41
CA ILE A 238 -2.25 -14.92 14.51
C ILE A 238 -3.76 -15.11 14.33
N LYS A 239 -4.27 -16.14 15.02
CA LYS A 239 -5.71 -16.43 15.22
C LYS A 239 -6.44 -15.16 15.70
N GLN A 240 -7.77 -15.18 15.83
CA GLN A 240 -8.63 -14.01 16.12
C GLN A 240 -8.35 -13.20 17.43
N ASP A 241 -7.18 -13.33 18.03
CA ASP A 241 -6.59 -12.50 19.08
C ASP A 241 -6.24 -11.09 18.56
N SER A 242 -7.06 -10.11 18.92
CA SER A 242 -6.89 -8.72 18.53
C SER A 242 -5.69 -8.03 19.19
N GLU A 243 -5.31 -8.44 20.40
CA GLU A 243 -4.17 -7.83 21.11
C GLU A 243 -2.87 -8.26 20.46
N LYS A 244 -2.68 -9.57 20.22
CA LYS A 244 -1.49 -10.07 19.52
C LYS A 244 -1.36 -9.49 18.11
N ARG A 245 -2.47 -9.33 17.38
CA ARG A 245 -2.43 -8.67 16.06
C ARG A 245 -1.92 -7.23 16.17
N LYS A 246 -2.44 -6.45 17.12
CA LYS A 246 -1.99 -5.07 17.36
C LYS A 246 -0.52 -5.00 17.74
N ASP A 247 -0.06 -5.90 18.60
CA ASP A 247 1.34 -5.98 19.02
C ASP A 247 2.27 -6.34 17.86
N PHE A 248 1.86 -7.28 17.01
CA PHE A 248 2.59 -7.64 15.80
C PHE A 248 2.74 -6.43 14.85
N ILE A 249 1.64 -5.74 14.56
CA ILE A 249 1.63 -4.55 13.68
C ILE A 249 2.52 -3.45 14.25
N THR A 250 2.39 -3.17 15.55
CA THR A 250 3.21 -2.16 16.23
C THR A 250 4.71 -2.50 16.14
N THR A 251 5.06 -3.78 16.23
CA THR A 251 6.45 -4.24 16.13
C THR A 251 6.96 -4.15 14.69
N TRP A 252 6.10 -4.49 13.74
CA TRP A 252 6.40 -4.38 12.32
C TRP A 252 6.62 -2.93 11.90
N ASP A 253 5.77 -2.01 12.35
CA ASP A 253 5.91 -0.59 12.05
C ASP A 253 7.22 -0.02 12.64
N LYS A 254 7.61 -0.45 13.85
CA LYS A 254 8.93 -0.13 14.42
C LYS A 254 10.10 -0.64 13.59
N LEU A 255 9.98 -1.80 12.94
CA LEU A 255 11.00 -2.30 12.01
C LEU A 255 11.12 -1.39 10.78
N VAL A 256 9.99 -0.97 10.22
CA VAL A 256 9.93 -0.05 9.06
C VAL A 256 10.50 1.32 9.44
N GLU A 257 10.16 1.86 10.62
CA GLU A 257 10.72 3.10 11.14
C GLU A 257 12.23 3.00 11.38
N ALA A 258 12.69 1.88 11.96
CA ALA A 258 14.11 1.65 12.20
C ALA A 258 14.93 1.69 10.90
N CYS A 259 14.36 1.23 9.79
CA CYS A 259 15.00 1.30 8.46
C CYS A 259 15.26 2.73 7.99
N LYS A 260 14.42 3.68 8.42
CA LYS A 260 14.53 5.11 8.08
C LYS A 260 15.29 5.94 9.13
N SER A 261 15.60 5.34 10.28
CA SER A 261 16.11 6.06 11.46
C SER A 261 17.60 6.44 11.39
N ILE A 262 18.32 6.02 10.35
CA ILE A 262 19.77 6.24 10.24
C ILE A 262 20.07 7.27 9.16
N GLU A 263 20.50 8.45 9.59
CA GLU A 263 20.81 9.55 8.69
C GLU A 263 21.92 9.17 7.69
N GLY A 264 21.65 9.38 6.41
CA GLY A 264 22.58 9.07 5.31
C GLY A 264 22.67 7.58 4.95
N ILE A 265 21.87 6.69 5.55
CA ILE A 265 21.81 5.27 5.19
C ILE A 265 20.36 4.84 5.04
N ASP A 266 19.94 4.64 3.78
CA ASP A 266 18.65 4.02 3.51
C ASP A 266 18.77 2.50 3.64
N ILE A 267 18.07 1.93 4.61
CA ILE A 267 17.98 0.48 4.79
C ILE A 267 16.76 0.00 4.03
N VAL A 268 16.97 -0.69 2.92
CA VAL A 268 15.88 -1.39 2.23
C VAL A 268 15.41 -2.53 3.13
N LEU A 269 14.12 -2.55 3.47
CA LEU A 269 13.52 -3.54 4.38
C LEU A 269 13.79 -4.98 3.89
N GLU A 270 13.72 -5.20 2.58
CA GLU A 270 14.01 -6.50 1.96
C GLU A 270 15.46 -6.96 2.15
N ASP A 271 16.43 -6.05 2.03
CA ASP A 271 17.84 -6.36 2.30
C ASP A 271 18.07 -6.76 3.76
N PHE A 272 17.37 -6.09 4.68
CA PHE A 272 17.43 -6.43 6.10
C PHE A 272 16.88 -7.83 6.38
N PHE A 273 15.73 -8.18 5.83
CA PHE A 273 15.15 -9.52 6.01
C PHE A 273 15.98 -10.62 5.33
N ASN A 274 16.64 -10.32 4.21
CA ASN A 274 17.63 -11.22 3.61
C ASN A 274 18.81 -11.45 4.54
N MET A 275 19.33 -10.40 5.19
CA MET A 275 20.38 -10.51 6.21
C MET A 275 19.94 -11.36 7.40
N TYR A 276 18.70 -11.17 7.89
CA TYR A 276 18.15 -12.01 8.96
C TYR A 276 18.01 -13.48 8.52
N LEU A 277 17.61 -13.73 7.28
CA LEU A 277 17.55 -15.09 6.71
C LEU A 277 18.94 -15.74 6.63
N GLU A 278 19.97 -15.00 6.21
CA GLU A 278 21.36 -15.48 6.22
C GLU A 278 21.81 -15.90 7.62
N TYR A 279 21.44 -15.13 8.64
CA TYR A 279 21.69 -15.47 10.04
C TYR A 279 20.94 -16.73 10.48
N ALA A 280 19.63 -16.80 10.22
CA ALA A 280 18.75 -17.81 10.79
C ALA A 280 18.79 -19.17 10.05
N ASP A 281 18.95 -19.16 8.72
CA ASP A 281 19.17 -20.36 7.91
C ASP A 281 20.08 -20.05 6.70
N PRO A 282 21.41 -20.08 6.91
CA PRO A 282 22.39 -19.83 5.83
C PRO A 282 22.18 -20.71 4.61
N SER A 283 21.66 -21.94 4.79
CA SER A 283 21.41 -22.89 3.70
C SER A 283 20.24 -22.48 2.78
N SER A 284 19.30 -21.68 3.31
CA SER A 284 18.13 -21.17 2.58
C SER A 284 18.30 -19.73 2.08
N SER A 285 19.43 -19.06 2.35
CA SER A 285 19.75 -17.69 1.89
C SER A 285 19.67 -17.49 0.37
N LYS A 286 19.83 -18.57 -0.41
CA LYS A 286 19.68 -18.54 -1.89
C LYS A 286 18.23 -18.58 -2.37
N LYS A 287 17.26 -18.79 -1.48
CA LYS A 287 15.82 -18.80 -1.80
C LYS A 287 15.24 -17.40 -1.67
N ARG A 288 14.09 -17.17 -2.30
CA ARG A 288 13.27 -15.96 -2.08
C ARG A 288 13.00 -15.79 -0.58
N ALA A 289 13.16 -14.57 -0.06
CA ALA A 289 13.17 -14.28 1.38
C ALA A 289 11.91 -14.80 2.11
N ASP A 290 10.74 -14.66 1.49
CA ASP A 290 9.46 -15.14 2.04
C ASP A 290 9.46 -16.64 2.29
N LYS A 291 9.94 -17.44 1.33
CA LYS A 291 9.98 -18.90 1.42
C LYS A 291 10.99 -19.35 2.47
N GLY A 292 12.16 -18.72 2.50
CA GLY A 292 13.19 -18.99 3.50
C GLY A 292 12.70 -18.68 4.90
N LEU A 293 12.15 -17.48 5.11
CA LEU A 293 11.70 -17.02 6.42
C LEU A 293 10.44 -17.73 6.91
N LYS A 294 9.53 -18.14 6.02
CA LYS A 294 8.41 -19.03 6.38
C LYS A 294 8.90 -20.39 6.87
N LYS A 295 9.99 -20.92 6.31
CA LYS A 295 10.62 -22.15 6.80
C LYS A 295 11.24 -21.92 8.18
N VAL A 296 12.04 -20.87 8.34
CA VAL A 296 12.64 -20.49 9.64
C VAL A 296 11.56 -20.35 10.71
N PHE A 297 10.48 -19.63 10.40
CA PHE A 297 9.33 -19.47 11.28
C PHE A 297 8.73 -20.83 11.68
N LYS A 298 8.42 -21.71 10.72
CA LYS A 298 7.87 -23.05 11.00
C LYS A 298 8.83 -23.91 11.85
N ASP A 299 10.12 -23.88 11.55
CA ASP A 299 11.14 -24.66 12.25
C ASP A 299 11.37 -24.15 13.68
N SER A 300 11.16 -22.84 13.92
CA SER A 300 11.32 -22.22 15.24
C SER A 300 10.27 -22.67 16.27
N LYS A 301 9.09 -23.12 15.81
CA LYS A 301 7.91 -23.45 16.63
C LYS A 301 7.42 -22.30 17.53
N LYS A 302 7.85 -21.07 17.25
CA LYS A 302 7.42 -19.85 17.94
C LYS A 302 6.09 -19.37 17.40
N ASP A 303 5.38 -18.54 18.17
CA ASP A 303 4.26 -17.78 17.61
C ASP A 303 4.74 -16.60 16.76
N ALA A 304 3.85 -16.02 15.96
CA ALA A 304 4.22 -14.95 15.02
C ALA A 304 4.72 -13.67 15.71
N CYS A 305 4.26 -13.38 16.93
CA CYS A 305 4.74 -12.24 17.72
C CYS A 305 6.15 -12.50 18.24
N GLU A 306 6.40 -13.68 18.81
CA GLU A 306 7.73 -14.09 19.26
C GLU A 306 8.75 -14.06 18.12
N PHE A 307 8.36 -14.56 16.94
CA PHE A 307 9.21 -14.52 15.75
C PHE A 307 9.56 -13.09 15.34
N ILE A 308 8.58 -12.18 15.28
CA ILE A 308 8.86 -10.79 14.89
C ILE A 308 9.64 -10.03 15.97
N TYR A 309 9.53 -10.41 17.25
CA TYR A 309 10.38 -9.87 18.31
C TYR A 309 11.85 -10.24 18.13
N ASP A 310 12.15 -11.47 17.72
CA ASP A 310 13.54 -11.86 17.41
C ASP A 310 14.11 -11.05 16.25
N VAL A 311 13.31 -10.88 15.18
CA VAL A 311 13.67 -10.06 14.02
C VAL A 311 13.90 -8.61 14.45
N SER A 312 13.03 -8.06 15.30
CA SER A 312 13.17 -6.71 15.86
C SER A 312 14.43 -6.54 16.69
N ALA A 313 14.77 -7.53 17.52
CA ALA A 313 16.00 -7.52 18.30
C ALA A 313 17.25 -7.59 17.40
N PHE A 314 17.21 -8.36 16.31
CA PHE A 314 18.29 -8.41 15.31
C PHE A 314 18.42 -7.07 14.57
N MET A 315 17.31 -6.43 14.19
CA MET A 315 17.31 -5.08 13.61
C MET A 315 17.96 -4.08 14.54
N LYS A 316 17.67 -4.16 15.85
CA LYS A 316 18.32 -3.30 16.84
C LYS A 316 19.84 -3.46 16.81
N SER A 317 20.35 -4.70 16.83
CA SER A 317 21.79 -4.97 16.70
C SER A 317 22.39 -4.40 15.41
N TYR A 318 21.66 -4.47 14.30
CA TYR A 318 22.10 -3.92 13.02
C TYR A 318 22.15 -2.39 13.05
N THR A 319 21.10 -1.74 13.57
CA THR A 319 21.07 -0.28 13.71
C THR A 319 22.16 0.22 14.67
N ASP A 320 22.42 -0.50 15.76
CA ASP A 320 23.50 -0.19 16.71
C ASP A 320 24.87 -0.30 16.02
N LEU A 321 25.10 -1.34 15.22
CA LEU A 321 26.32 -1.48 14.40
C LEU A 321 26.54 -0.28 13.48
N LEU A 322 25.48 0.16 12.78
CA LEU A 322 25.56 1.26 11.84
C LEU A 322 25.74 2.63 12.51
N LYS A 323 25.32 2.78 13.77
CA LYS A 323 25.53 4.01 14.56
C LYS A 323 26.91 4.08 15.21
N LYS A 324 27.69 3.00 15.24
CA LYS A 324 29.03 3.01 15.85
C LYS A 324 29.98 3.95 15.08
N PRO A 325 30.63 4.91 15.76
CA PRO A 325 31.64 5.77 15.16
C PRO A 325 32.99 5.01 15.06
N ASP A 326 33.03 3.98 14.22
CA ASP A 326 34.21 3.15 14.01
C ASP A 326 34.74 3.30 12.58
N ARG A 327 36.04 3.59 12.46
CA ARG A 327 36.70 3.84 11.18
C ARG A 327 36.66 2.62 10.26
N TYR A 328 36.79 1.41 10.79
CA TYR A 328 36.77 0.18 9.99
C TYR A 328 35.36 -0.13 9.50
N ILE A 329 34.34 0.04 10.36
CA ILE A 329 32.93 -0.08 9.94
C ILE A 329 32.63 0.91 8.82
N TYR A 330 33.12 2.15 8.93
CA TYR A 330 32.94 3.15 7.88
C TYR A 330 33.62 2.73 6.56
N LEU A 331 34.83 2.18 6.62
CA LEU A 331 35.53 1.68 5.43
C LEU A 331 34.80 0.51 4.75
N LEU A 332 34.20 -0.39 5.54
CA LEU A 332 33.44 -1.52 5.00
C LEU A 332 32.22 -1.10 4.17
N ARG A 333 31.67 0.10 4.39
CA ARG A 333 30.53 0.63 3.62
C ARG A 333 30.86 0.91 2.15
N TYR A 334 32.14 1.05 1.81
CA TYR A 334 32.57 1.23 0.42
C TYR A 334 32.65 -0.09 -0.35
N LEU A 335 32.49 -1.24 0.33
CA LEU A 335 32.43 -2.52 -0.35
C LEU A 335 31.09 -2.67 -1.07
N PRO A 336 31.08 -3.20 -2.31
CA PRO A 336 29.86 -3.42 -3.07
C PRO A 336 28.96 -4.49 -2.45
N SER A 337 29.51 -5.37 -1.62
CA SER A 337 28.77 -6.39 -0.88
C SER A 337 28.55 -5.99 0.58
N ARG A 338 27.36 -6.29 1.10
CA ARG A 338 26.98 -6.08 2.51
C ARG A 338 27.13 -7.32 3.39
N PHE A 339 27.81 -8.39 2.95
CA PHE A 339 28.02 -9.59 3.77
C PHE A 339 28.70 -9.29 5.11
N TRP A 340 29.59 -8.29 5.16
CA TRP A 340 30.22 -7.84 6.40
C TRP A 340 29.18 -7.39 7.44
N ALA A 341 28.09 -6.75 7.01
CA ALA A 341 27.05 -6.28 7.91
C ALA A 341 26.27 -7.46 8.51
N SER A 342 26.03 -8.50 7.72
CA SER A 342 25.40 -9.76 8.19
C SER A 342 26.24 -10.42 9.29
N ILE A 343 27.55 -10.55 9.06
CA ILE A 343 28.48 -11.18 10.00
C ILE A 343 28.60 -10.37 11.29
N LEU A 344 28.83 -9.06 11.19
CA LEU A 344 29.02 -8.20 12.36
C LEU A 344 27.73 -8.03 13.16
N THR A 345 26.57 -7.93 12.51
CA THR A 345 25.26 -7.90 13.17
C THR A 345 25.03 -9.19 13.93
N THR A 346 25.30 -10.34 13.30
CA THR A 346 25.19 -11.66 13.94
C THR A 346 26.08 -11.74 15.17
N ALA A 347 27.32 -11.24 15.09
CA ALA A 347 28.23 -11.19 16.22
C ALA A 347 27.69 -10.37 17.39
N LEU A 348 27.13 -9.19 17.11
CA LEU A 348 26.52 -8.34 18.14
C LEU A 348 25.24 -8.92 18.72
N TYR A 349 24.46 -9.62 17.90
CA TYR A 349 23.18 -10.22 18.29
C TYR A 349 23.38 -11.47 19.15
N VAL A 350 24.18 -12.42 18.67
CA VAL A 350 24.46 -13.68 19.37
C VAL A 350 25.41 -13.47 20.55
N LYS A 351 26.25 -12.43 20.50
CA LYS A 351 27.32 -12.11 21.46
C LYS A 351 28.40 -13.19 21.61
N TYR A 352 28.32 -14.27 20.81
CA TYR A 352 29.18 -15.45 20.86
C TYR A 352 29.62 -15.80 22.29
N PRO A 353 28.69 -16.26 23.16
CA PRO A 353 29.00 -16.55 24.57
C PRO A 353 30.16 -17.55 24.73
N ASP A 354 30.42 -18.36 23.71
CA ASP A 354 31.48 -19.37 23.67
C ASP A 354 32.85 -18.85 23.17
N PHE A 355 32.95 -17.57 22.79
CA PHE A 355 34.20 -16.91 22.39
C PHE A 355 34.45 -15.72 23.32
N GLU A 356 35.38 -15.86 24.27
CA GLU A 356 35.93 -14.72 25.01
C GLU A 356 36.72 -13.82 24.05
N LEU A 357 36.43 -12.52 24.10
CA LEU A 357 37.04 -11.45 23.28
C LEU A 357 38.46 -11.11 23.72
#